data_AF-A0A5C1WAE5-F1
#
_entry.id   AF-A0A5C1WAE5-F1
#
_cell.length_a   1.000
_cell.length_b   1.000
_cell.length_c   1.000
_cell.angle_alpha   90.00
_cell.angle_beta   90.00
_cell.angle_gamma   90.00
#
_symmetry.space_group_name_H-M   'P 1'
#
loop_
_entity.id
_entity.type
_entity.pdbx_description
1 polymer ?
#
loop_
_entity_poly.entity_id
_entity_poly.type
_entity_poly.pdbx_seq_one_letter_code
_entity_poly.pdbx_strand_id
1 'polypeptide(L)'
;MRNSLIAGAAAALILSAGTALAQQQPQPAGQQPELPKFDQPEWTKICAKTPDGKDTCQTVRDLLAPTAAWMMTAQVGQEKGGKPKLTVIIPAGVVLPLGARVLVDDQTLDTAKYRICTGPSCIADMPLSDTNVASLKKGKKLKVQAITFQGQPIVLDIGLDGLGKALDGQGIDQTGYAAKQKAYGEKLQAIFQPLIDAQRKQQQQQGGAAPAAPPAQPAAPAQ
;
A
#
# COMPACT_ATOMS: atom_id res chain seq x y z
N MET A 1 -94.74 -8.89 -6.68
CA MET A 1 -95.10 -7.71 -7.49
C MET A 1 -94.38 -6.50 -6.94
N ARG A 2 -93.80 -5.69 -7.84
CA ARG A 2 -93.40 -4.28 -7.69
C ARG A 2 -92.15 -4.03 -6.83
N ASN A 3 -90.96 -4.03 -7.43
CA ASN A 3 -90.30 -2.90 -8.13
C ASN A 3 -89.75 -1.85 -7.14
N SER A 4 -88.43 -1.64 -7.12
CA SER A 4 -87.82 -0.31 -7.36
C SER A 4 -86.28 -0.40 -7.29
N LEU A 5 -85.67 -0.10 -8.44
CA LEU A 5 -84.31 0.36 -8.61
C LEU A 5 -84.19 1.78 -8.03
N ILE A 6 -83.16 2.06 -7.23
CA ILE A 6 -82.64 3.42 -7.07
C ILE A 6 -81.12 3.37 -7.20
N ALA A 7 -80.66 4.01 -8.26
CA ALA A 7 -79.28 4.36 -8.51
C ALA A 7 -78.80 5.39 -7.48
N GLY A 8 -77.63 5.14 -6.90
CA GLY A 8 -76.91 6.10 -6.06
C GLY A 8 -75.43 6.03 -6.41
N ALA A 9 -75.01 6.90 -7.33
CA ALA A 9 -73.61 7.12 -7.64
C ALA A 9 -72.95 7.88 -6.49
N ALA A 10 -72.00 7.25 -5.79
CA ALA A 10 -71.07 7.93 -4.90
C ALA A 10 -69.65 7.67 -5.44
N ALA A 11 -69.13 8.67 -6.15
CA ALA A 11 -67.73 8.75 -6.53
C ALA A 11 -66.89 9.02 -5.27
N ALA A 12 -66.22 8.01 -4.76
CA ALA A 12 -65.18 8.16 -3.75
C ALA A 12 -63.83 8.39 -4.45
N LEU A 13 -63.33 9.62 -4.34
CA LEU A 13 -61.99 10.04 -4.75
C LEU A 13 -60.94 9.29 -3.90
N ILE A 14 -60.20 8.37 -4.54
CA ILE A 14 -59.03 7.72 -3.94
C ILE A 14 -57.85 8.69 -4.07
N LEU A 15 -57.54 9.43 -2.99
CA LEU A 15 -56.27 10.14 -2.85
C LEU A 15 -55.16 9.14 -2.48
N SER A 16 -54.58 8.49 -3.48
CA SER A 16 -53.30 7.79 -3.35
C SER A 16 -52.17 8.72 -3.78
N ALA A 17 -51.67 9.54 -2.86
CA ALA A 17 -50.40 10.24 -3.03
C ALA A 17 -49.28 9.22 -2.88
N GLY A 18 -48.71 8.82 -4.02
CA GLY A 18 -47.73 7.75 -4.14
C GLY A 18 -46.46 8.02 -3.35
N THR A 19 -45.96 6.98 -2.70
CA THR A 19 -44.57 6.87 -2.25
C THR A 19 -43.65 7.07 -3.45
N ALA A 20 -42.96 8.22 -3.50
CA ALA A 20 -41.87 8.44 -4.43
C ALA A 20 -40.72 7.48 -4.08
N LEU A 21 -40.71 6.30 -4.70
CA LEU A 21 -39.54 5.45 -4.77
C LEU A 21 -38.51 6.19 -5.64
N ALA A 22 -37.54 6.84 -5.01
CA ALA A 22 -36.35 7.32 -5.69
C ALA A 22 -35.71 6.10 -6.38
N GLN A 23 -35.80 6.07 -7.72
CA GLN A 23 -35.06 5.09 -8.51
C GLN A 23 -33.58 5.41 -8.34
N GLN A 24 -32.89 4.65 -7.49
CA GLN A 24 -31.44 4.53 -7.55
C GLN A 24 -31.11 3.87 -8.89
N GLN A 25 -30.91 4.70 -9.90
CA GLN A 25 -30.29 4.29 -11.16
C GLN A 25 -28.95 3.65 -10.82
N PRO A 26 -28.62 2.46 -11.36
CA PRO A 26 -27.31 1.85 -11.18
C PRO A 26 -26.27 2.83 -11.71
N GLN A 27 -25.53 3.46 -10.81
CA GLN A 27 -24.37 4.26 -11.17
C GLN A 27 -23.39 3.29 -11.87
N PRO A 28 -22.94 3.58 -13.10
CA PRO A 28 -21.98 2.73 -13.77
C PRO A 28 -20.79 2.54 -12.84
N ALA A 29 -20.43 1.29 -12.55
CA ALA A 29 -19.19 0.99 -11.85
C ALA A 29 -18.05 1.55 -12.71
N GLY A 30 -17.57 2.74 -12.36
CA GLY A 30 -16.50 3.42 -13.07
C GLY A 30 -15.29 2.49 -13.10
N GLN A 31 -14.86 2.12 -14.30
CA GLN A 31 -13.63 1.37 -14.49
C GLN A 31 -12.49 2.20 -13.89
N GLN A 32 -11.90 1.72 -12.80
CA GLN A 32 -10.70 2.34 -12.24
C GLN A 32 -9.61 2.30 -13.33
N PRO A 33 -8.92 3.42 -13.60
CA PRO A 33 -7.85 3.45 -14.57
C PRO A 33 -6.78 2.41 -14.25
N GLU A 34 -6.38 1.61 -15.24
CA GLU A 34 -5.24 0.71 -15.10
C GLU A 34 -3.96 1.53 -14.88
N LEU A 35 -3.16 1.15 -13.87
CA LEU A 35 -1.92 1.84 -13.57
C LEU A 35 -0.85 1.50 -14.62
N PRO A 36 -0.05 2.49 -15.08
CA PRO A 36 1.11 2.22 -15.90
C PRO A 36 2.04 1.18 -15.27
N LYS A 37 2.68 0.36 -16.11
CA LYS A 37 3.72 -0.56 -15.66
C LYS A 37 4.98 0.23 -15.29
N PHE A 38 5.63 -0.18 -14.21
CA PHE A 38 6.91 0.36 -13.76
C PHE A 38 7.78 -0.78 -13.23
N ASP A 39 9.09 -0.62 -13.38
CA ASP A 39 10.06 -1.59 -12.89
C ASP A 39 10.33 -1.35 -11.40
N GLN A 40 10.54 -2.43 -10.64
CA GLN A 40 10.98 -2.31 -9.25
C GLN A 40 12.48 -2.00 -9.19
N PRO A 41 12.96 -1.19 -8.24
CA PRO A 41 14.38 -0.96 -8.02
C PRO A 41 15.19 -2.25 -7.87
N GLU A 42 16.46 -2.21 -8.25
CA GLU A 42 17.42 -3.31 -8.06
C GLU A 42 17.95 -3.34 -6.61
N TRP A 43 18.42 -4.50 -6.15
CA TRP A 43 19.17 -4.59 -4.90
C TRP A 43 20.45 -3.76 -4.97
N THR A 44 20.68 -2.93 -3.96
CA THR A 44 21.85 -2.05 -3.90
C THR A 44 22.52 -2.16 -2.55
N LYS A 45 23.81 -2.49 -2.53
CA LYS A 45 24.63 -2.45 -1.32
C LYS A 45 25.11 -1.03 -1.07
N ILE A 46 24.82 -0.53 0.11
CA ILE A 46 25.17 0.81 0.58
C ILE A 46 26.10 0.63 1.77
N CYS A 47 27.24 1.31 1.77
CA CYS A 47 28.21 1.25 2.86
C CYS A 47 28.42 2.64 3.44
N ALA A 48 28.29 2.76 4.75
CA ALA A 48 28.71 3.94 5.49
C ALA A 48 30.18 3.79 5.88
N LYS A 49 31.03 4.66 5.34
CA LYS A 49 32.43 4.76 5.74
C LYS A 49 32.52 5.29 7.16
N THR A 50 33.27 4.61 8.02
CA THR A 50 33.57 5.10 9.37
C THR A 50 35.04 5.47 9.47
N PRO A 51 35.42 6.52 10.24
CA PRO A 51 36.83 6.89 10.44
C PRO A 51 37.68 5.72 10.96
N ASP A 52 37.06 4.81 11.71
CA ASP A 52 37.70 3.64 12.31
C ASP A 52 37.94 2.47 11.32
N GLY A 53 37.58 2.65 10.03
CA GLY A 53 37.72 1.61 8.99
C GLY A 53 36.74 0.43 9.11
N LYS A 54 35.76 0.50 10.01
CA LYS A 54 34.71 -0.52 10.20
C LYS A 54 33.47 -0.14 9.43
N ASP A 55 33.55 -0.21 8.11
CA ASP A 55 32.44 0.13 7.23
C ASP A 55 31.20 -0.71 7.57
N THR A 56 30.07 -0.05 7.74
CA THR A 56 28.78 -0.72 7.99
C THR A 56 28.01 -0.74 6.68
N CYS A 57 27.75 -1.92 6.14
CA CYS A 57 27.05 -2.10 4.88
C CYS A 57 25.67 -2.73 5.06
N GLN A 58 24.73 -2.28 4.25
CA GLN A 58 23.39 -2.84 4.13
C GLN A 58 23.04 -2.96 2.65
N THR A 59 22.48 -4.09 2.25
CA THR A 59 21.95 -4.32 0.90
C THR A 59 20.46 -4.10 0.92
N VAL A 60 20.01 -3.05 0.24
CA VAL A 60 18.66 -2.50 0.33
C VAL A 60 17.94 -2.67 -1.01
N ARG A 61 16.64 -2.90 -0.94
CA ARG A 61 15.71 -2.80 -2.06
C ARG A 61 14.41 -2.16 -1.61
N ASP A 62 14.03 -1.07 -2.27
CA ASP A 62 12.72 -0.47 -2.11
C ASP A 62 11.72 -1.11 -3.06
N LEU A 63 10.46 -1.19 -2.63
CA LEU A 63 9.37 -1.78 -3.39
C LEU A 63 8.17 -0.86 -3.36
N LEU A 64 7.67 -0.53 -4.54
CA LEU A 64 6.42 0.18 -4.68
C LEU A 64 5.29 -0.82 -4.86
N ALA A 65 4.22 -0.69 -4.08
CA ALA A 65 3.05 -1.56 -4.21
C ALA A 65 2.47 -1.53 -5.63
N PRO A 66 1.77 -2.58 -6.11
CA PRO A 66 1.16 -2.59 -7.44
C PRO A 66 0.21 -1.40 -7.68
N THR A 67 -0.45 -0.92 -6.62
CA THR A 67 -1.32 0.26 -6.66
C THR A 67 -0.57 1.60 -6.62
N ALA A 68 0.76 1.56 -6.51
CA ALA A 68 1.63 2.71 -6.25
C ALA A 68 1.28 3.55 -5.01
N ALA A 69 0.42 3.02 -4.12
CA ALA A 69 -0.10 3.78 -2.98
C ALA A 69 0.83 3.81 -1.76
N TRP A 70 1.82 2.91 -1.69
CA TRP A 70 2.74 2.80 -0.56
C TRP A 70 4.05 2.13 -0.99
N MET A 71 5.11 2.48 -0.28
CA MET A 71 6.46 1.96 -0.48
C MET A 71 6.88 1.15 0.74
N MET A 72 7.65 0.10 0.49
CA MET A 72 8.29 -0.73 1.49
C MET A 72 9.77 -0.85 1.20
N THR A 73 10.51 -1.28 2.20
CA THR A 73 11.95 -1.52 2.05
C THR A 73 12.32 -2.84 2.67
N ALA A 74 13.17 -3.61 2.00
CA ALA A 74 13.87 -4.75 2.57
C ALA A 74 15.37 -4.48 2.60
N GLN A 75 16.01 -4.82 3.71
CA GLN A 75 17.43 -4.59 3.92
C GLN A 75 18.07 -5.83 4.53
N VAL A 76 19.18 -6.27 3.95
CA VAL A 76 20.02 -7.33 4.51
C VAL A 76 21.35 -6.71 4.89
N GLY A 77 21.71 -6.76 6.17
CA GLY A 77 22.97 -6.19 6.64
C GLY A 77 23.19 -6.44 8.10
N GLN A 78 24.20 -5.79 8.66
CA GLN A 78 24.54 -5.91 10.07
C GLN A 78 24.71 -4.52 10.67
N GLU A 79 24.29 -4.36 11.92
CA GLU A 79 24.73 -3.20 12.71
C GLU A 79 26.19 -3.39 13.11
N LYS A 80 26.89 -2.31 13.49
CA LYS A 80 28.32 -2.36 13.83
C LYS A 80 28.58 -3.41 14.92
N GLY A 81 29.29 -4.48 14.58
CA GLY A 81 29.61 -5.59 15.50
C GLY A 81 28.47 -6.57 15.78
N GLY A 82 27.33 -6.44 15.10
CA GLY A 82 26.17 -7.33 15.23
C GLY A 82 26.17 -8.48 14.24
N LYS A 83 25.23 -9.42 14.43
CA LYS A 83 24.95 -10.47 13.45
C LYS A 83 24.17 -9.91 12.25
N PRO A 84 24.27 -10.53 11.06
CA PRO A 84 23.40 -10.20 9.94
C PRO A 84 21.92 -10.30 10.33
N LYS A 85 21.11 -9.37 9.84
CA LYS A 85 19.66 -9.35 9.99
C LYS A 85 18.99 -8.94 8.69
N LEU A 86 17.76 -9.39 8.52
CA LEU A 86 16.79 -8.85 7.59
C LEU A 86 15.99 -7.78 8.33
N THR A 87 15.98 -6.57 7.81
CA THR A 87 15.10 -5.48 8.25
C THR A 87 14.07 -5.23 7.17
N VAL A 88 12.80 -5.16 7.55
CA VAL A 88 11.71 -4.80 6.65
C VAL A 88 10.97 -3.59 7.19
N ILE A 89 10.71 -2.62 6.32
CA ILE A 89 9.92 -1.43 6.60
C ILE A 89 8.60 -1.60 5.87
N ILE A 90 7.51 -1.72 6.64
CA ILE A 90 6.17 -1.97 6.13
C ILE A 90 5.20 -0.87 6.61
N PRO A 91 4.01 -0.71 5.99
CA PRO A 91 3.02 0.25 6.46
C PRO A 91 2.61 0.01 7.93
N ALA A 92 2.25 1.09 8.62
CA ALA A 92 1.68 1.04 9.95
C ALA A 92 0.27 0.38 9.96
N GLY A 93 -0.29 0.22 11.17
CA GLY A 93 -1.61 -0.39 11.35
C GLY A 93 -1.56 -1.93 11.41
N VAL A 94 -0.43 -2.50 11.81
CA VAL A 94 -0.21 -3.95 11.93
C VAL A 94 -0.34 -4.45 13.37
N VAL A 95 -0.63 -5.75 13.52
CA VAL A 95 -0.75 -6.41 14.82
C VAL A 95 0.63 -6.79 15.34
N LEU A 96 1.18 -5.97 16.24
CA LEU A 96 2.56 -6.11 16.72
C LEU A 96 2.91 -7.49 17.30
N PRO A 97 2.06 -8.13 18.12
CA PRO A 97 2.38 -9.44 18.68
C PRO A 97 2.56 -10.56 17.64
N LEU A 98 1.98 -10.43 16.44
CA LEU A 98 2.07 -11.44 15.39
C LEU A 98 3.37 -11.37 14.58
N GLY A 99 4.08 -10.23 14.65
CA GLY A 99 5.25 -9.98 13.80
C GLY A 99 4.92 -9.99 12.31
N ALA A 100 5.97 -10.03 11.48
CA ALA A 100 5.86 -10.22 10.04
C ALA A 100 6.50 -11.56 9.65
N ARG A 101 5.71 -12.47 9.08
CA ARG A 101 6.23 -13.77 8.63
C ARG A 101 7.10 -13.59 7.40
N VAL A 102 8.25 -14.25 7.39
CA VAL A 102 9.23 -14.18 6.31
C VAL A 102 9.37 -15.54 5.66
N LEU A 103 9.24 -15.57 4.33
CA LEU A 103 9.36 -16.78 3.53
C LEU A 103 10.32 -16.55 2.36
N VAL A 104 10.99 -17.60 1.93
CA VAL A 104 11.72 -17.66 0.67
C VAL A 104 11.14 -18.79 -0.16
N ASP A 105 10.69 -18.48 -1.38
CA ASP A 105 10.06 -19.45 -2.30
C ASP A 105 8.97 -20.30 -1.61
N ASP A 106 8.11 -19.63 -0.82
CA ASP A 106 7.02 -20.21 -0.02
C ASP A 106 7.42 -21.10 1.17
N GLN A 107 8.73 -21.24 1.44
CA GLN A 107 9.24 -21.86 2.65
C GLN A 107 9.39 -20.81 3.75
N THR A 108 8.75 -21.03 4.91
CA THR A 108 8.89 -20.12 6.06
C THR A 108 10.31 -20.18 6.60
N LEU A 109 10.98 -19.03 6.66
CA LEU A 109 12.27 -18.88 7.34
C LEU A 109 12.06 -18.66 8.84
N ASP A 110 11.37 -17.57 9.19
CA ASP A 110 11.07 -17.19 10.57
C ASP A 110 10.05 -16.03 10.58
N THR A 111 9.81 -15.44 11.75
CA THR A 111 9.00 -14.24 11.95
C THR A 111 9.88 -13.06 12.34
N ALA A 112 9.89 -12.00 11.52
CA ALA A 112 10.49 -10.72 11.86
C ALA A 112 9.69 -10.03 12.97
N LYS A 113 10.38 -9.58 14.02
CA LYS A 113 9.76 -8.93 15.18
C LYS A 113 9.74 -7.43 14.98
N TYR A 114 8.60 -6.79 15.22
CA TYR A 114 8.51 -5.34 15.17
C TYR A 114 9.38 -4.72 16.27
N ARG A 115 10.29 -3.84 15.85
CA ARG A 115 11.15 -3.09 16.76
C ARG A 115 10.54 -1.73 17.11
N ILE A 116 9.99 -1.03 16.12
CA ILE A 116 9.40 0.29 16.32
C ILE A 116 8.41 0.61 15.18
N CYS A 117 7.37 1.40 15.48
CA CYS A 117 6.54 2.04 14.48
C CYS A 117 6.68 3.56 14.59
N THR A 118 6.93 4.22 13.46
CA THR A 118 7.17 5.66 13.36
C THR A 118 6.33 6.25 12.22
N GLY A 119 5.35 7.08 12.56
CA GLY A 119 4.48 7.71 11.59
C GLY A 119 3.78 6.67 10.69
N PRO A 120 4.01 6.68 9.36
CA PRO A 120 3.31 5.80 8.43
C PRO A 120 3.87 4.38 8.36
N SER A 121 4.97 4.05 9.06
CA SER A 121 5.66 2.77 8.90
C SER A 121 6.00 2.06 10.22
N CYS A 122 6.15 0.74 10.13
CA CYS A 122 6.68 -0.13 11.16
C CYS A 122 7.93 -0.83 10.64
N ILE A 123 8.95 -0.95 11.50
CA ILE A 123 10.20 -1.62 11.20
C ILE A 123 10.22 -2.95 11.94
N ALA A 124 10.43 -4.04 11.21
CA ALA A 124 10.60 -5.37 11.77
C ALA A 124 11.97 -5.95 11.43
N ASP A 125 12.62 -6.55 12.41
CA ASP A 125 13.95 -7.16 12.28
C ASP A 125 13.86 -8.68 12.49
N MET A 126 14.63 -9.43 11.71
CA MET A 126 14.79 -10.88 11.82
C MET A 126 16.28 -11.22 11.75
N PRO A 127 16.88 -11.82 12.79
CA PRO A 127 18.26 -12.30 12.71
C PRO A 127 18.42 -13.31 11.58
N LEU A 128 19.54 -13.25 10.87
CA LEU A 128 19.87 -14.19 9.81
C LEU A 128 20.98 -15.13 10.28
N SER A 129 20.69 -16.43 10.24
CA SER A 129 21.72 -17.47 10.26
C SER A 129 22.40 -17.55 8.89
N ASP A 130 23.55 -18.24 8.82
CA ASP A 130 24.22 -18.49 7.55
C ASP A 130 23.33 -19.27 6.57
N THR A 131 22.50 -20.19 7.09
CA THR A 131 21.48 -20.92 6.32
C THR A 131 20.42 -19.97 5.75
N ASN A 132 19.95 -18.99 6.53
CA ASN A 132 18.98 -18.01 6.05
C ASN A 132 19.58 -17.14 4.95
N VAL A 133 20.83 -16.69 5.11
CA VAL A 133 21.56 -15.91 4.08
C VAL A 133 21.73 -16.75 2.81
N ALA A 134 22.13 -18.02 2.93
CA ALA A 134 22.27 -18.91 1.78
C ALA A 134 20.93 -19.13 1.06
N SER A 135 19.82 -19.23 1.80
CA SER A 135 18.48 -19.37 1.23
C SER A 135 18.08 -18.10 0.48
N LEU A 136 18.30 -16.91 1.06
CA LEU A 136 18.04 -15.63 0.40
C LEU A 136 18.85 -15.47 -0.90
N LYS A 137 20.11 -15.92 -0.93
CA LYS A 137 20.97 -15.83 -2.12
C LYS A 137 20.55 -16.76 -3.25
N LYS A 138 20.01 -17.94 -2.93
CA LYS A 138 19.64 -18.97 -3.91
C LYS A 138 18.17 -18.88 -4.35
N GLY A 139 17.32 -18.32 -3.49
CA GLY A 139 15.90 -18.21 -3.74
C GLY A 139 15.58 -17.19 -4.82
N LYS A 140 14.33 -17.21 -5.29
CA LYS A 140 13.83 -16.31 -6.34
C LYS A 140 12.96 -15.21 -5.78
N LYS A 141 12.22 -15.51 -4.71
CA LYS A 141 11.26 -14.58 -4.11
C LYS A 141 11.34 -14.62 -2.60
N LEU A 142 11.50 -13.44 -2.00
CA LEU A 142 11.29 -13.19 -0.58
C LEU A 142 9.86 -12.67 -0.40
N LYS A 143 9.09 -13.34 0.44
CA LYS A 143 7.72 -12.96 0.78
C LYS A 143 7.65 -12.54 2.24
N VAL A 144 7.09 -11.36 2.49
CA VAL A 144 6.86 -10.84 3.84
C VAL A 144 5.35 -10.67 4.02
N GLN A 145 4.81 -11.28 5.06
CA GLN A 145 3.38 -11.26 5.36
C GLN A 145 3.13 -10.65 6.73
N ALA A 146 2.32 -9.60 6.78
CA ALA A 146 1.87 -8.96 8.01
C ALA A 146 0.34 -8.94 8.05
N ILE A 147 -0.23 -8.77 9.24
CA ILE A 147 -1.67 -8.67 9.44
C ILE A 147 -1.99 -7.29 10.00
N THR A 148 -2.93 -6.58 9.38
CA THR A 148 -3.42 -5.29 9.90
C THR A 148 -4.29 -5.49 11.14
N PHE A 149 -4.51 -4.44 11.92
CA PHE A 149 -5.41 -4.51 13.08
C PHE A 149 -6.87 -4.84 12.71
N GLN A 150 -7.26 -4.64 11.44
CA GLN A 150 -8.55 -5.08 10.87
C GLN A 150 -8.53 -6.55 10.38
N GLY A 151 -7.46 -7.29 10.64
CA GLY A 151 -7.31 -8.68 10.23
C GLY A 151 -6.99 -8.89 8.75
N GLN A 152 -6.64 -7.83 8.00
CA GLN A 152 -6.34 -7.94 6.58
C GLN A 152 -4.86 -8.27 6.35
N PRO A 153 -4.53 -9.15 5.40
CA PRO A 153 -3.14 -9.47 5.11
C PRO A 153 -2.49 -8.36 4.26
N ILE A 154 -1.27 -7.97 4.64
CA ILE A 154 -0.32 -7.25 3.79
C ILE A 154 0.69 -8.28 3.31
N VAL A 155 0.79 -8.46 1.99
CA VAL A 155 1.76 -9.36 1.36
C VAL A 155 2.72 -8.55 0.51
N LEU A 156 4.00 -8.70 0.80
CA LEU A 156 5.10 -8.08 0.09
C LEU A 156 5.91 -9.16 -0.60
N ASP A 157 5.86 -9.19 -1.93
CA ASP A 157 6.66 -10.07 -2.76
C ASP A 157 7.88 -9.30 -3.31
N ILE A 158 9.07 -9.79 -3.00
CA ILE A 158 10.35 -9.16 -3.32
C ILE A 158 11.15 -10.14 -4.17
N GLY A 159 11.52 -9.75 -5.39
CA GLY A 159 12.45 -10.54 -6.19
C GLY A 159 13.82 -10.64 -5.50
N LEU A 160 14.41 -11.82 -5.50
CA LEU A 160 15.75 -12.06 -4.96
C LEU A 160 16.84 -11.98 -6.05
N ASP A 161 16.43 -11.78 -7.30
CA ASP A 161 17.34 -11.56 -8.43
C ASP A 161 18.34 -10.45 -8.12
N GLY A 162 19.63 -10.75 -8.28
CA GLY A 162 20.71 -9.80 -8.00
C GLY A 162 21.08 -9.64 -6.52
N LEU A 163 20.30 -10.15 -5.55
CA LEU A 163 20.61 -9.99 -4.12
C LEU A 163 21.99 -10.57 -3.78
N GLY A 164 22.28 -11.79 -4.21
CA GLY A 164 23.57 -12.44 -3.91
C GLY A 164 24.76 -11.64 -4.45
N LYS A 165 24.66 -11.16 -5.69
CA LYS A 165 25.68 -10.29 -6.30
C LYS A 165 25.82 -8.97 -5.54
N ALA A 166 24.71 -8.37 -5.13
CA ALA A 166 24.74 -7.13 -4.37
C ALA A 166 25.36 -7.33 -2.97
N LEU A 167 25.03 -8.41 -2.26
CA LEU A 167 25.61 -8.76 -0.96
C LEU A 167 27.13 -8.95 -1.04
N ASP A 168 27.61 -9.66 -2.06
CA ASP A 168 29.03 -9.99 -2.19
C ASP A 168 29.84 -8.88 -2.88
N GLY A 169 29.17 -8.01 -3.62
CA GLY A 169 29.79 -6.93 -4.38
C GLY A 169 30.28 -5.76 -3.52
N GLN A 170 30.90 -4.80 -4.20
CA GLN A 170 31.23 -3.50 -3.62
C GLN A 170 29.95 -2.68 -3.41
N GLY A 171 29.88 -2.00 -2.27
CA GLY A 171 28.80 -1.07 -1.99
C GLY A 171 29.08 0.32 -2.55
N ILE A 172 28.02 1.10 -2.69
CA ILE A 172 28.07 2.54 -2.95
C ILE A 172 27.94 3.33 -1.64
N ASP A 173 28.24 4.62 -1.65
CA ASP A 173 27.98 5.49 -0.51
C ASP A 173 26.53 6.01 -0.47
N GLN A 174 26.19 6.75 0.59
CA GLN A 174 24.85 7.32 0.77
C GLN A 174 24.48 8.29 -0.36
N THR A 175 25.46 9.06 -0.86
CA THR A 175 25.24 10.02 -1.95
C THR A 175 24.86 9.31 -3.24
N GLY A 176 25.58 8.24 -3.60
CA GLY A 176 25.27 7.42 -4.75
C GLY A 176 23.91 6.75 -4.64
N TYR A 177 23.53 6.30 -3.44
CA TYR A 177 22.19 5.74 -3.22
C TYR A 177 21.09 6.80 -3.37
N ALA A 178 21.26 7.97 -2.78
CA ALA A 178 20.31 9.07 -2.90
C ALA A 178 20.11 9.50 -4.36
N ALA A 179 21.19 9.53 -5.16
CA ALA A 179 21.12 9.81 -6.59
C ALA A 179 20.30 8.75 -7.35
N LYS A 180 20.49 7.46 -7.04
CA LYS A 180 19.66 6.38 -7.62
C LYS A 180 18.19 6.53 -7.24
N GLN A 181 17.89 6.85 -6.00
CA GLN A 181 16.51 7.04 -5.52
C GLN A 181 15.82 8.23 -6.21
N LYS A 182 16.54 9.34 -6.35
CA LYS A 182 16.06 10.50 -7.10
C LYS A 182 15.75 10.14 -8.55
N ALA A 183 16.68 9.49 -9.25
CA ALA A 183 16.49 9.08 -10.64
C ALA A 183 15.30 8.12 -10.81
N TYR A 184 15.11 7.19 -9.87
CA TYR A 184 13.94 6.32 -9.86
C TYR A 184 12.63 7.10 -9.65
N GLY A 185 12.62 8.04 -8.71
CA GLY A 185 11.47 8.93 -8.48
C GLY A 185 11.11 9.77 -9.71
N GLU A 186 12.09 10.33 -10.41
CA GLU A 186 11.88 11.07 -11.67
C GLU A 186 11.32 10.17 -12.76
N LYS A 187 11.84 8.94 -12.90
CA LYS A 187 11.31 7.93 -13.84
C LYS A 187 9.85 7.60 -13.52
N LEU A 188 9.52 7.37 -12.24
CA LEU A 188 8.14 7.11 -11.82
C LEU A 188 7.24 8.30 -12.12
N GLN A 189 7.66 9.52 -11.79
CA GLN A 189 6.89 10.72 -12.10
C GLN A 189 6.58 10.81 -13.59
N ALA A 190 7.57 10.61 -14.46
CA ALA A 190 7.38 10.61 -15.91
C ALA A 190 6.40 9.52 -16.38
N ILE A 191 6.44 8.33 -15.77
CA ILE A 191 5.53 7.21 -16.08
C ILE A 191 4.09 7.53 -15.68
N PHE A 192 3.89 8.11 -14.49
CA PHE A 192 2.55 8.36 -13.93
C PHE A 192 1.94 9.70 -14.36
N GLN A 193 2.73 10.65 -14.85
CA GLN A 193 2.27 11.98 -15.26
C GLN A 193 1.10 11.95 -16.28
N PRO A 194 1.11 11.12 -17.34
CA PRO A 194 0.02 11.07 -18.30
C PRO A 194 -1.30 10.61 -17.67
N LEU A 195 -1.23 9.67 -16.73
CA LEU A 195 -2.40 9.19 -15.99
C LEU A 195 -2.99 10.32 -15.13
N ILE A 196 -2.12 11.02 -14.39
CA ILE A 196 -2.52 12.15 -13.53
C ILE A 196 -3.18 13.25 -14.37
N ASP A 197 -2.60 13.59 -15.53
CA ASP A 197 -3.16 14.60 -16.43
C ASP A 197 -4.49 14.17 -17.06
N ALA A 198 -4.64 12.90 -17.43
CA ALA A 198 -5.89 12.36 -17.93
C ALA A 198 -7.00 12.40 -16.85
N GLN A 199 -6.68 11.99 -15.62
CA GLN A 199 -7.61 12.07 -14.49
C GLN A 199 -8.03 13.51 -14.19
N ARG A 200 -7.08 14.46 -14.20
CA ARG A 200 -7.37 15.89 -14.01
C ARG A 200 -8.30 16.44 -15.09
N LYS A 201 -8.08 16.09 -16.37
CA LYS A 201 -8.96 16.50 -17.48
C LYS A 201 -10.36 15.87 -17.35
N GLN A 202 -10.44 14.61 -16.97
CA GLN A 202 -11.73 13.94 -16.72
C GLN A 202 -12.50 14.61 -15.58
N GLN A 203 -11.84 14.97 -14.47
CA GLN A 203 -12.46 15.71 -13.36
C GLN A 203 -12.96 17.08 -13.82
N GLN A 204 -12.19 17.80 -14.65
CA GLN A 204 -12.62 19.09 -15.21
C GLN A 204 -13.81 18.95 -16.18
N GLN A 205 -13.87 17.87 -16.97
CA GLN A 205 -14.97 17.58 -17.90
C GLN A 205 -16.23 17.05 -17.18
N GLN A 206 -16.07 16.37 -16.05
CA GLN A 206 -17.17 15.98 -15.16
C GLN A 206 -17.72 17.16 -14.33
N GLY A 207 -17.16 18.36 -14.52
CA GLY A 207 -17.72 19.62 -14.05
C GLY A 207 -17.35 19.94 -12.61
N GLY A 208 -17.19 21.23 -12.33
CA GLY A 208 -17.19 21.78 -10.99
C GLY A 208 -18.53 21.55 -10.29
N ALA A 209 -18.75 20.33 -9.81
CA ALA A 209 -19.53 20.12 -8.60
C ALA A 209 -18.53 20.30 -7.46
N ALA A 210 -18.45 21.52 -6.95
CA ALA A 210 -17.92 21.72 -5.60
C ALA A 210 -18.61 20.70 -4.69
N PRO A 211 -17.90 20.00 -3.79
CA PRO A 211 -18.57 19.19 -2.78
C PRO A 211 -19.59 20.10 -2.11
N ALA A 212 -20.87 19.74 -2.20
CA ALA A 212 -21.94 20.48 -1.56
C ALA A 212 -21.52 20.69 -0.11
N ALA A 213 -21.45 21.96 0.30
CA ALA A 213 -21.10 22.31 1.66
C ALA A 213 -21.97 21.46 2.60
N PRO A 214 -21.39 20.82 3.63
CA PRO A 214 -22.19 20.08 4.59
C PRO A 214 -23.27 21.03 5.16
N PRO A 215 -24.52 20.58 5.31
CA PRO A 215 -25.58 21.41 5.86
C PRO A 215 -25.12 21.94 7.22
N ALA A 216 -25.25 23.26 7.41
CA ALA A 216 -24.94 23.92 8.66
C ALA A 216 -25.73 23.23 9.78
N GLN A 217 -25.02 22.58 10.70
CA GLN A 217 -25.62 22.04 11.92
C GLN A 217 -26.14 23.23 12.73
N PRO A 218 -27.41 23.21 13.19
CA PRO A 218 -27.90 24.25 14.10
C PRO A 218 -27.08 24.20 15.39
N ALA A 219 -26.63 25.37 15.83
CA ALA A 219 -25.89 25.54 17.08
C ALA A 219 -26.69 24.94 18.24
N ALA A 220 -26.05 24.04 18.99
CA ALA A 220 -26.61 23.54 20.25
C ALA A 220 -26.78 24.72 21.23
N PRO A 221 -27.94 24.86 21.91
CA PRO A 221 -28.09 25.86 22.93
C PRO A 221 -27.17 25.51 24.11
N ALA A 222 -26.43 26.51 24.58
CA ALA A 222 -25.62 26.40 25.79
C ALA A 222 -26.54 26.22 27.01
N GLN A 223 -26.41 25.08 27.69
CA GLN A 223 -26.67 24.90 29.12
C GLN A 223 -25.72 23.86 29.70
#